data_AF-A0AAV9BK39-F1
#
_entry.id   AF-A0AAV9BK39-F1
#
_cell.length_a   1.000
_cell.length_b   1.000
_cell.length_c   1.000
_cell.angle_alpha   90.00
_cell.angle_beta   90.00
_cell.angle_gamma   90.00
#
_symmetry.space_group_name_H-M   'P 1'
#
loop_
_entity.id
_entity.type
_entity.pdbx_description
1 polymer ?
#
loop_
_entity_poly.entity_id
_entity_poly.type
_entity_poly.pdbx_seq_one_letter_code
_entity_poly.pdbx_strand_id
1 'polypeptide(L)'
;MAVRLPSNLLRFPPQLFLIAATSTSTNSSSSSSESRKPMSYTTLKDRVRCEKEIKKSRFIAIASPINDELSAQSFLNEVRDTRATHNCWAYKLGDQYRSNDDGEPSGTAGKPIYSAINSSGIDMVIVVVIRYFGGIKLGTGGLVRAYGGVASDCLKLATTCLIKPKVQIGLDVPFDLLGVVYHQLQSLHVEDIQQDYDSGKEGVTVVTFRVEYDKVEMLETAIKANCSRDILFYK
;
A
#
# COMPACT_ATOMS: atom_id res chain seq x y z
N MET A 1 -32.82 20.69 30.56
CA MET A 1 -33.58 20.13 29.42
C MET A 1 -32.57 19.53 28.45
N ALA A 2 -32.23 18.26 28.63
CA ALA A 2 -31.29 17.53 27.78
C ALA A 2 -32.11 16.66 26.82
N VAL A 3 -32.05 16.97 25.53
CA VAL A 3 -32.76 16.23 24.48
C VAL A 3 -31.92 15.02 24.10
N ARG A 4 -32.39 13.84 24.50
CA ARG A 4 -31.95 12.54 23.96
C ARG A 4 -32.40 12.43 22.50
N LEU A 5 -31.47 12.15 21.60
CA LEU A 5 -31.77 11.62 20.26
C LEU A 5 -31.39 10.12 20.20
N PRO A 6 -32.16 9.30 19.49
CA PRO A 6 -32.08 7.84 19.59
C PRO A 6 -31.00 7.26 18.68
N SER A 7 -30.24 6.32 19.24
CA SER A 7 -29.38 5.36 18.56
C SER A 7 -30.23 4.35 17.78
N ASN A 8 -30.30 4.50 16.46
CA ASN A 8 -30.90 3.51 15.57
C ASN A 8 -29.88 3.00 14.54
N LEU A 9 -29.64 1.68 14.62
CA LEU A 9 -29.66 0.73 13.51
C LEU A 9 -28.73 1.03 12.31
N LEU A 10 -27.51 0.50 12.39
CA LEU A 10 -26.87 -0.14 11.24
C LEU A 10 -26.69 -1.63 11.57
N ARG A 11 -27.75 -2.41 11.33
CA ARG A 11 -27.68 -3.87 11.20
C ARG A 11 -26.96 -4.16 9.88
N PHE A 12 -25.75 -4.70 9.95
CA PHE A 12 -25.15 -5.41 8.82
C PHE A 12 -25.65 -6.87 8.85
N PRO A 13 -26.06 -7.45 7.72
CA PRO A 13 -26.49 -8.84 7.67
C PRO A 13 -25.28 -9.77 7.86
N PRO A 14 -25.48 -11.00 8.40
CA PRO A 14 -24.43 -12.00 8.46
C PRO A 14 -24.14 -12.46 7.03
N GLN A 15 -22.96 -12.13 6.49
CA GLN A 15 -22.53 -12.75 5.25
C GLN A 15 -22.12 -14.19 5.53
N LEU A 16 -23.03 -15.06 5.11
CA LEU A 16 -22.92 -16.50 4.89
C LEU A 16 -21.51 -16.90 4.42
N PHE A 17 -20.78 -17.64 5.26
CA PHE A 17 -19.59 -18.38 4.85
C PHE A 17 -19.99 -19.45 3.82
N LEU A 18 -19.62 -19.25 2.55
CA LEU A 18 -19.77 -20.25 1.51
C LEU A 18 -18.45 -21.02 1.37
N ILE A 19 -18.44 -22.26 1.88
CA ILE A 19 -17.40 -23.25 1.62
C ILE A 19 -17.62 -23.77 0.20
N ALA A 20 -16.71 -23.49 -0.73
CA ALA A 20 -16.72 -24.09 -2.06
C ALA A 20 -15.89 -25.38 -2.07
N ALA A 21 -16.57 -26.50 -2.34
CA ALA A 21 -15.99 -27.82 -2.54
C ALA A 21 -15.22 -27.92 -3.87
N THR A 22 -14.20 -28.76 -3.88
CA THR A 22 -13.36 -29.12 -5.04
C THR A 22 -14.04 -30.07 -6.01
N SER A 23 -13.94 -29.82 -7.33
CA SER A 23 -13.74 -30.86 -8.35
C SER A 23 -13.28 -30.33 -9.73
N THR A 24 -12.10 -30.80 -10.13
CA THR A 24 -11.57 -31.19 -11.46
C THR A 24 -11.96 -30.49 -12.79
N SER A 25 -10.90 -29.92 -13.39
CA SER A 25 -10.44 -29.96 -14.80
C SER A 25 -11.22 -29.23 -15.91
N THR A 26 -10.58 -28.20 -16.49
CA THR A 26 -10.28 -28.09 -17.94
C THR A 26 -9.29 -26.93 -18.20
N ASN A 27 -8.34 -27.16 -19.11
CA ASN A 27 -7.25 -26.27 -19.48
C ASN A 27 -7.71 -24.89 -20.01
N SER A 28 -7.17 -23.81 -19.44
CA SER A 28 -6.73 -22.65 -20.23
C SER A 28 -5.69 -21.85 -19.45
N SER A 29 -4.57 -21.60 -20.12
CA SER A 29 -3.41 -20.86 -19.62
C SER A 29 -3.81 -19.45 -19.17
N SER A 30 -3.92 -19.27 -17.86
CA SER A 30 -4.05 -18.00 -17.19
C SER A 30 -2.89 -17.89 -16.20
N SER A 31 -2.09 -16.85 -16.34
CA SER A 31 -0.99 -16.51 -15.44
C SER A 31 -1.53 -16.44 -14.02
N SER A 32 -1.11 -17.39 -13.20
CA SER A 32 -1.47 -17.52 -11.79
C SER A 32 -1.19 -16.21 -11.06
N SER A 33 -2.27 -15.51 -10.69
CA SER A 33 -2.27 -14.43 -9.70
C SER A 33 -2.01 -15.04 -8.33
N GLU A 34 -0.75 -15.34 -8.07
CA GLU A 34 -0.28 -15.75 -6.75
C GLU A 34 -0.61 -14.60 -5.78
N SER A 35 -1.49 -14.88 -4.82
CA SER A 35 -1.93 -13.88 -3.83
C SER A 35 -0.71 -13.40 -3.03
N ARG A 36 -0.22 -12.21 -3.39
CA ARG A 36 1.02 -11.64 -2.87
C ARG A 36 0.91 -11.41 -1.35
N LYS A 37 1.89 -11.94 -0.62
CA LYS A 37 2.09 -11.69 0.82
C LYS A 37 2.25 -10.17 1.04
N PRO A 38 1.34 -9.49 1.78
CA PRO A 38 1.42 -8.04 1.93
C PRO A 38 2.57 -7.69 2.88
N MET A 39 3.59 -7.02 2.36
CA MET A 39 4.79 -6.62 3.10
C MET A 39 4.68 -5.16 3.55
N SER A 40 5.35 -4.81 4.65
CA SER A 40 5.50 -3.42 5.05
C SER A 40 6.34 -2.63 4.04
N TYR A 41 5.94 -1.41 3.74
CA TYR A 41 6.67 -0.52 2.83
C TYR A 41 6.61 0.92 3.33
N THR A 42 7.59 1.73 2.93
CA THR A 42 7.59 3.18 3.20
C THR A 42 7.03 3.90 1.98
N THR A 43 6.08 4.81 2.17
CA THR A 43 5.53 5.65 1.09
C THR A 43 5.56 7.12 1.47
N LEU A 44 5.12 7.98 0.56
CA LEU A 44 4.94 9.42 0.81
C LEU A 44 3.68 9.65 1.64
N LYS A 45 3.75 10.54 2.62
CA LYS A 45 2.57 10.96 3.38
C LYS A 45 1.66 11.87 2.54
N ASP A 46 2.28 12.81 1.84
CA ASP A 46 1.63 13.87 1.08
C ASP A 46 2.40 14.15 -0.21
N ARG A 47 1.78 14.88 -1.13
CA ARG A 47 2.45 15.34 -2.35
C ARG A 47 3.62 16.29 -2.02
N VAL A 48 4.69 16.20 -2.80
CA VAL A 48 5.87 17.09 -2.69
C VAL A 48 6.21 17.65 -4.07
N ARG A 49 6.74 18.88 -4.09
CA ARG A 49 7.19 19.58 -5.29
C ARG A 49 8.56 20.17 -5.07
N CYS A 50 9.44 20.03 -6.06
CA CYS A 50 10.70 20.76 -6.12
C CYS A 50 10.94 21.31 -7.53
N GLU A 51 11.76 22.36 -7.62
CA GLU A 51 12.10 23.00 -8.87
C GLU A 51 13.60 23.28 -8.92
N LYS A 52 14.20 23.11 -10.11
CA LYS A 52 15.61 23.37 -10.36
C LYS A 52 15.83 23.88 -11.77
N GLU A 53 16.67 24.90 -11.90
CA GLU A 53 17.15 25.35 -13.20
C GLU A 53 18.50 24.70 -13.50
N ILE A 54 18.64 24.09 -14.69
CA ILE A 54 19.86 23.45 -15.17
C ILE A 54 20.11 23.90 -16.60
N LYS A 55 21.21 24.65 -16.81
CA LYS A 55 21.57 25.22 -18.11
C LYS A 55 20.38 25.92 -18.79
N LYS A 56 19.75 26.86 -18.07
CA LYS A 56 18.54 27.60 -18.49
C LYS A 56 17.27 26.76 -18.69
N SER A 57 17.35 25.43 -18.64
CA SER A 57 16.17 24.58 -18.68
C SER A 57 15.58 24.48 -17.28
N ARG A 58 14.27 24.68 -17.16
CA ARG A 58 13.55 24.59 -15.89
C ARG A 58 12.98 23.18 -15.71
N PHE A 59 13.30 22.54 -14.60
CA PHE A 59 12.80 21.21 -14.23
C PHE A 59 11.97 21.32 -12.96
N ILE A 60 10.77 20.77 -12.98
CA ILE A 60 9.83 20.78 -11.87
C ILE A 60 9.45 19.33 -11.59
N ALA A 61 9.91 18.77 -10.47
CA ALA A 61 9.48 17.45 -10.05
C ALA A 61 8.30 17.57 -9.08
N ILE A 62 7.32 16.71 -9.26
CA ILE A 62 6.16 16.58 -8.39
C ILE A 62 5.99 15.09 -8.11
N ALA A 63 5.99 14.72 -6.83
CA ALA A 63 5.82 13.34 -6.39
C ALA A 63 4.58 13.21 -5.50
N SER A 64 3.90 12.06 -5.58
CA SER A 64 2.70 11.77 -4.79
C SER A 64 2.62 10.29 -4.45
N PRO A 65 2.07 9.91 -3.28
CA PRO A 65 1.67 8.53 -3.05
C PRO A 65 0.55 8.13 -4.03
N ILE A 66 0.54 6.85 -4.40
CA ILE A 66 -0.44 6.22 -5.30
C ILE A 66 -0.76 4.82 -4.79
N ASN A 67 -1.98 4.33 -5.05
CA ASN A 67 -2.40 3.01 -4.58
C ASN A 67 -2.43 1.97 -5.71
N ASP A 68 -2.53 2.45 -6.95
CA ASP A 68 -2.72 1.65 -8.15
C ASP A 68 -2.36 2.46 -9.40
N GLU A 69 -2.40 1.81 -10.56
CA GLU A 69 -2.10 2.43 -11.85
C GLU A 69 -3.11 3.53 -12.26
N LEU A 70 -4.39 3.42 -11.85
CA LEU A 70 -5.41 4.42 -12.15
C LEU A 70 -5.15 5.73 -11.41
N SER A 71 -4.77 5.66 -10.13
CA SER A 71 -4.36 6.80 -9.32
C SER A 71 -3.08 7.44 -9.85
N ALA A 72 -2.13 6.64 -10.34
CA ALA A 72 -0.94 7.14 -11.04
C ALA A 72 -1.29 7.93 -12.30
N GLN A 73 -2.17 7.39 -13.14
CA GLN A 73 -2.61 8.06 -14.37
C GLN A 73 -3.43 9.32 -14.09
N SER A 74 -4.28 9.27 -13.05
CA SER A 74 -5.07 10.43 -12.59
C SER A 74 -4.15 11.56 -12.14
N PHE A 75 -3.14 11.25 -11.32
CA PHE A 75 -2.15 12.21 -10.87
C PHE A 75 -1.33 12.79 -12.03
N LEU A 76 -0.88 11.96 -12.97
CA LEU A 76 -0.17 12.44 -14.16
C LEU A 76 -1.02 13.43 -14.96
N ASN A 77 -2.32 13.14 -15.14
CA ASN A 77 -3.24 14.02 -15.85
C ASN A 77 -3.54 15.32 -15.08
N GLU A 78 -3.52 15.28 -13.75
CA GLU A 78 -3.67 16.46 -12.90
C GLU A 78 -2.48 17.42 -13.06
N VAL A 79 -1.25 16.89 -13.03
CA VAL A 79 -0.05 17.75 -12.90
C VAL A 79 0.65 18.09 -14.21
N ARG A 80 0.37 17.36 -15.30
CA ARG A 80 0.99 17.64 -16.61
C ARG A 80 0.70 19.07 -17.08
N ASP A 81 1.70 19.72 -17.68
CA ASP A 81 1.52 21.00 -18.36
C ASP A 81 1.67 20.79 -19.87
N THR A 82 0.62 21.10 -20.63
CA THR A 82 0.61 21.00 -22.10
C THR A 82 1.53 22.01 -22.78
N ARG A 83 1.96 23.05 -22.06
CA ARG A 83 2.91 24.06 -22.54
C ARG A 83 4.36 23.68 -22.23
N ALA A 84 4.59 22.66 -21.41
CA ALA A 84 5.93 22.16 -21.14
C ALA A 84 6.50 21.45 -22.38
N THR A 85 7.83 21.39 -22.46
CA THR A 85 8.50 20.65 -23.53
C THR A 85 8.30 19.15 -23.35
N HIS A 86 8.43 18.66 -22.11
CA HIS A 86 8.25 17.26 -21.74
C HIS A 86 7.68 17.14 -20.33
N ASN A 87 6.86 16.13 -20.10
CA ASN A 87 6.26 15.70 -18.83
C ASN A 87 6.66 14.25 -18.57
N CYS A 88 7.96 14.01 -18.39
CA CYS A 88 8.50 12.67 -18.16
C CYS A 88 8.10 12.16 -16.78
N TRP A 89 7.92 10.86 -16.62
CA TRP A 89 7.46 10.31 -15.34
C TRP A 89 7.94 8.89 -15.10
N ALA A 90 7.90 8.48 -13.84
CA ALA A 90 7.97 7.08 -13.46
C ALA A 90 7.14 6.84 -12.19
N TYR A 91 6.68 5.61 -12.01
CA TYR A 91 6.04 5.18 -10.77
C TYR A 91 6.54 3.80 -10.33
N LYS A 92 6.36 3.50 -9.05
CA LYS A 92 6.60 2.19 -8.44
C LYS A 92 5.39 1.76 -7.61
N LEU A 93 4.96 0.51 -7.80
CA LEU A 93 3.87 -0.18 -7.12
C LEU A 93 4.38 -1.58 -6.72
N GLY A 94 5.08 -1.69 -5.59
CA GLY A 94 5.74 -2.94 -5.21
C GLY A 94 6.84 -3.31 -6.19
N ASP A 95 6.74 -4.51 -6.78
CA ASP A 95 7.70 -4.97 -7.80
C ASP A 95 7.39 -4.43 -9.20
N GLN A 96 6.21 -3.83 -9.38
CA GLN A 96 5.82 -3.25 -10.65
C GLN A 96 6.31 -1.81 -10.72
N TYR A 97 6.84 -1.46 -11.89
CA TYR A 97 7.20 -0.08 -12.19
C TYR A 97 6.94 0.22 -13.66
N ARG A 98 6.67 1.49 -13.95
CA ARG A 98 6.65 2.00 -15.32
C ARG A 98 7.35 3.35 -15.37
N SER A 99 7.87 3.68 -16.53
CA SER A 99 8.52 4.96 -16.80
C SER A 99 8.27 5.42 -18.23
N ASN A 100 8.23 6.72 -18.46
CA ASN A 100 8.02 7.30 -19.77
C ASN A 100 8.90 8.55 -19.95
N ASP A 101 9.56 8.63 -21.11
CA ASP A 101 10.44 9.72 -21.48
C ASP A 101 9.71 10.92 -22.13
N ASP A 102 8.41 10.81 -22.43
CA ASP A 102 7.57 11.87 -23.02
C ASP A 102 8.22 12.64 -24.19
N GLY A 103 8.87 11.93 -25.11
CA GLY A 103 9.55 12.52 -26.27
C GLY A 103 10.99 12.97 -26.05
N GLU A 104 11.52 12.85 -24.83
CA GLU A 104 12.98 12.88 -24.62
C GLU A 104 13.66 11.68 -25.29
N PRO A 105 14.97 11.74 -25.57
CA PRO A 105 15.72 10.57 -26.03
C PRO A 105 15.52 9.37 -25.10
N SER A 106 15.31 8.20 -25.70
CA SER A 106 14.95 6.97 -24.97
C SER A 106 15.91 6.67 -23.82
N GLY A 107 15.34 6.43 -22.64
CA GLY A 107 16.05 6.11 -21.40
C GLY A 107 16.76 7.27 -20.73
N THR A 108 16.56 8.51 -21.18
CA THR A 108 17.26 9.69 -20.61
C THR A 108 16.46 10.44 -19.56
N ALA A 109 15.17 10.12 -19.36
CA ALA A 109 14.31 10.79 -18.40
C ALA A 109 13.57 9.81 -17.48
N GLY A 110 12.67 8.98 -18.01
CA GLY A 110 11.84 8.07 -17.24
C GLY A 110 12.65 7.07 -16.42
N LYS A 111 13.63 6.40 -17.03
CA LYS A 111 14.50 5.45 -16.32
C LYS A 111 15.31 6.12 -15.18
N PRO A 112 15.94 7.28 -15.37
CA PRO A 112 16.55 8.05 -14.28
C PRO A 112 15.58 8.44 -13.15
N ILE A 113 14.35 8.83 -13.47
CA ILE A 113 13.32 9.13 -12.45
C ILE A 113 13.01 7.86 -11.64
N TYR A 114 12.80 6.72 -12.31
CA TYR A 114 12.60 5.44 -11.63
C TYR A 114 13.80 5.03 -10.76
N SER A 115 15.01 5.23 -11.26
CA SER A 115 16.23 4.95 -10.49
C SER A 115 16.29 5.76 -9.20
N ALA A 116 15.87 7.03 -9.25
CA ALA A 116 15.74 7.87 -8.05
C ALA A 116 14.70 7.31 -7.07
N ILE A 117 13.51 6.93 -7.55
CA ILE A 117 12.48 6.25 -6.74
C ILE A 117 13.06 5.01 -6.08
N ASN A 118 13.64 4.10 -6.87
CA ASN A 118 14.12 2.83 -6.35
C ASN A 118 15.25 2.99 -5.32
N SER A 119 16.17 3.94 -5.55
CA SER A 119 17.26 4.24 -4.61
C SER A 119 16.80 4.93 -3.31
N SER A 120 15.60 5.53 -3.31
CA SER A 120 15.06 6.22 -2.13
C SER A 120 14.49 5.27 -1.07
N GLY A 121 14.21 4.01 -1.43
CA GLY A 121 13.49 3.06 -0.56
C GLY A 121 12.00 3.35 -0.40
N ILE A 122 11.46 4.32 -1.15
CA ILE A 122 10.04 4.69 -1.15
C ILE A 122 9.31 3.86 -2.21
N ASP A 123 8.13 3.37 -1.85
CA ASP A 123 7.24 2.56 -2.67
C ASP A 123 5.84 3.21 -2.78
N MET A 124 5.00 2.68 -3.66
CA MET A 124 3.64 3.17 -3.90
C MET A 124 3.63 4.66 -4.22
N VAL A 125 4.48 5.06 -5.18
CA VAL A 125 4.80 6.46 -5.48
C VAL A 125 4.93 6.70 -6.98
N ILE A 126 4.45 7.85 -7.43
CA ILE A 126 4.71 8.42 -8.76
C ILE A 126 5.55 9.68 -8.63
N VAL A 127 6.45 9.89 -9.59
CA VAL A 127 7.19 11.13 -9.77
C VAL A 127 7.01 11.59 -11.22
N VAL A 128 6.52 12.81 -11.40
CA VAL A 128 6.41 13.50 -12.70
C VAL A 128 7.43 14.63 -12.70
N VAL A 129 8.26 14.71 -13.75
CA VAL A 129 9.23 15.77 -13.96
C VAL A 129 8.87 16.54 -15.22
N ILE A 130 8.40 17.76 -15.02
CA ILE A 130 8.02 18.71 -16.06
C ILE A 130 9.24 19.52 -16.46
N ARG A 131 9.57 19.55 -17.74
CA ARG A 131 10.70 20.29 -18.29
C ARG A 131 10.26 21.37 -19.25
N TYR A 132 10.80 22.57 -19.07
CA TYR A 132 10.77 23.65 -20.07
C TYR A 132 12.19 23.83 -20.63
N PHE A 133 12.34 23.65 -21.94
CA PHE A 133 13.63 23.77 -22.61
C PHE A 133 14.17 25.21 -22.59
N GLY A 134 15.42 25.37 -22.15
CA GLY A 134 16.07 26.67 -21.97
C GLY A 134 16.94 27.16 -23.13
N GLY A 135 16.85 26.54 -24.30
CA GLY A 135 17.70 26.88 -25.46
C GLY A 135 19.09 26.22 -25.46
N ILE A 136 19.52 25.58 -24.36
CA ILE A 136 20.83 24.90 -24.26
C ILE A 136 20.61 23.39 -24.17
N LYS A 137 21.18 22.63 -25.11
CA LYS A 137 21.13 21.16 -25.10
C LYS A 137 22.00 20.61 -23.96
N LEU A 138 21.44 19.67 -23.20
CA LEU A 138 22.13 19.01 -22.08
C LEU A 138 22.99 17.81 -22.52
N GLY A 139 22.67 17.21 -23.68
CA GLY A 139 23.21 15.91 -24.10
C GLY A 139 22.68 14.74 -23.25
N THR A 140 22.86 13.50 -23.71
CA THR A 140 22.32 12.29 -23.06
C THR A 140 22.68 12.19 -21.58
N GLY A 141 23.97 12.30 -21.25
CA GLY A 141 24.43 12.24 -19.84
C GLY A 141 24.03 13.46 -19.00
N GLY A 142 23.71 14.60 -19.63
CA GLY A 142 23.17 15.76 -18.94
C GLY A 142 21.69 15.58 -18.58
N LEU A 143 20.90 15.01 -19.49
CA LEU A 143 19.49 14.69 -19.25
C LEU A 143 19.33 13.65 -18.15
N VAL A 144 20.09 12.56 -18.22
CA VAL A 144 20.09 11.49 -17.20
C VAL A 144 20.32 12.06 -15.81
N ARG A 145 21.36 12.92 -15.66
CA ARG A 145 21.67 13.56 -14.38
C ARG A 145 20.62 14.59 -13.95
N ALA A 146 20.05 15.33 -14.88
CA ALA A 146 19.02 16.32 -14.57
C ALA A 146 17.74 15.65 -14.06
N TYR A 147 17.17 14.71 -14.81
CA TYR A 147 15.93 14.03 -14.44
C TYR A 147 16.06 13.21 -13.16
N GLY A 148 17.08 12.36 -13.06
CA GLY A 148 17.32 11.57 -11.84
C GLY A 148 17.66 12.45 -10.64
N GLY A 149 18.46 13.50 -10.84
CA GLY A 149 18.86 14.43 -9.78
C GLY A 149 17.69 15.22 -9.21
N VAL A 150 16.84 15.82 -10.06
CA VAL A 150 15.68 16.60 -9.60
C VAL A 150 14.63 15.69 -8.95
N ALA A 151 14.41 14.49 -9.48
CA ALA A 151 13.55 13.49 -8.83
C ALA A 151 14.07 13.07 -7.45
N SER A 152 15.37 12.80 -7.32
CA SER A 152 16.00 12.46 -6.04
C SER A 152 15.91 13.61 -5.03
N ASP A 153 16.20 14.84 -5.47
CA ASP A 153 16.09 16.04 -4.64
C ASP A 153 14.63 16.22 -4.16
N CYS A 154 13.63 15.97 -5.02
CA CYS A 154 12.21 16.00 -4.65
C CYS A 154 11.85 15.00 -3.56
N LEU A 155 12.25 13.74 -3.74
CA LEU A 155 11.93 12.66 -2.79
C LEU A 155 12.58 12.87 -1.43
N LYS A 156 13.78 13.48 -1.36
CA LYS A 156 14.44 13.83 -0.10
C LYS A 156 13.72 14.91 0.70
N LEU A 157 12.93 15.75 0.04
CA LEU A 157 12.11 16.78 0.70
C LEU A 157 10.77 16.22 1.22
N ALA A 158 10.42 14.99 0.85
CA ALA A 158 9.13 14.43 1.15
C ALA A 158 9.03 13.96 2.60
N THR A 159 7.86 14.16 3.21
CA THR A 159 7.52 13.47 4.46
C THR A 159 7.07 12.05 4.13
N THR A 160 7.63 11.06 4.79
CA THR A 160 7.32 9.64 4.56
C THR A 160 6.54 9.03 5.71
N CYS A 161 5.86 7.91 5.44
CA CYS A 161 5.21 7.09 6.45
C CYS A 161 5.45 5.60 6.17
N LEU A 162 5.55 4.80 7.23
CA LEU A 162 5.63 3.35 7.14
C LEU A 162 4.22 2.77 7.12
N ILE A 163 3.89 2.05 6.05
CA ILE A 163 2.66 1.28 5.94
C ILE A 163 2.95 -0.16 6.39
N LYS A 164 2.19 -0.61 7.38
CA LYS A 164 2.19 -1.99 7.85
C LYS A 164 0.85 -2.63 7.50
N PRO A 165 0.82 -3.60 6.58
CA PRO A 165 -0.41 -4.30 6.24
C PRO A 165 -1.01 -4.98 7.47
N LYS A 166 -2.33 -4.91 7.59
CA LYS A 166 -3.09 -5.58 8.64
C LYS A 166 -4.03 -6.58 8.00
N VAL A 167 -4.23 -7.70 8.67
CA VAL A 167 -5.23 -8.71 8.32
C VAL A 167 -6.22 -8.88 9.44
N GLN A 168 -7.45 -9.19 9.04
CA GLN A 168 -8.51 -9.55 9.97
C GLN A 168 -8.42 -11.06 10.23
N ILE A 169 -8.50 -11.46 11.49
CA ILE A 169 -8.48 -12.85 11.93
C ILE A 169 -9.70 -13.09 12.81
N GLY A 170 -10.32 -14.27 12.66
CA GLY A 170 -11.34 -14.79 13.56
C GLY A 170 -10.84 -16.01 14.33
N LEU A 171 -11.37 -16.21 15.53
CA LEU A 171 -11.10 -17.35 16.41
C LEU A 171 -12.40 -17.90 16.98
N ASP A 172 -12.54 -19.21 17.00
CA ASP A 172 -13.54 -19.89 17.85
C ASP A 172 -12.92 -20.14 19.23
N VAL A 173 -13.32 -19.36 20.23
CA VAL A 173 -12.73 -19.39 21.57
C VAL A 173 -13.72 -19.97 22.59
N PRO A 174 -13.41 -21.11 23.21
CA PRO A 174 -14.14 -21.60 24.37
C PRO A 174 -14.14 -20.59 25.54
N PHE A 175 -15.25 -20.44 26.25
CA PHE A 175 -15.36 -19.43 27.32
C PHE A 175 -14.32 -19.58 28.44
N ASP A 176 -13.87 -20.80 28.73
CA ASP A 176 -12.83 -21.10 29.72
C ASP A 176 -11.44 -20.58 29.28
N LEU A 177 -11.20 -20.44 27.97
CA LEU A 177 -9.93 -19.96 27.41
C LEU A 177 -9.95 -18.46 27.05
N LEU A 178 -11.11 -17.81 27.14
CA LEU A 178 -11.30 -16.43 26.71
C LEU A 178 -10.32 -15.47 27.39
N GLY A 179 -10.12 -15.60 28.70
CA GLY A 179 -9.18 -14.75 29.44
C GLY A 179 -7.73 -14.89 28.97
N VAL A 180 -7.29 -16.11 28.65
CA VAL A 180 -5.94 -16.39 28.15
C VAL A 180 -5.75 -15.79 26.76
N VAL A 181 -6.72 -15.99 25.87
CA VAL A 181 -6.68 -15.44 24.50
C VAL A 181 -6.65 -13.91 24.56
N TYR A 182 -7.49 -13.27 25.36
CA TYR A 182 -7.49 -11.81 25.52
C TYR A 182 -6.16 -11.25 26.01
N HIS A 183 -5.51 -11.93 26.95
CA HIS A 183 -4.19 -11.54 27.41
C HIS A 183 -3.14 -11.60 26.28
N GLN A 184 -3.17 -12.63 25.44
CA GLN A 184 -2.26 -12.74 24.28
C GLN A 184 -2.57 -11.69 23.20
N LEU A 185 -3.85 -11.43 22.95
CA LEU A 185 -4.28 -10.39 22.01
C LEU A 185 -3.78 -9.00 22.44
N GLN A 186 -3.91 -8.68 23.73
CA GLN A 186 -3.43 -7.42 24.29
C GLN A 186 -1.90 -7.30 24.27
N SER A 187 -1.16 -8.35 24.62
CA SER A 187 0.30 -8.32 24.62
C SER A 187 0.89 -8.05 23.24
N LEU A 188 0.22 -8.52 22.18
CA LEU A 188 0.64 -8.36 20.79
C LEU A 188 0.08 -7.11 20.10
N HIS A 189 -0.61 -6.24 20.85
CA HIS A 189 -1.15 -4.96 20.37
C HIS A 189 -2.07 -5.12 19.16
N VAL A 190 -2.95 -6.13 19.18
CA VAL A 190 -3.99 -6.27 18.15
C VAL A 190 -5.08 -5.21 18.31
N GLU A 191 -5.72 -4.86 17.21
CA GLU A 191 -6.72 -3.79 17.11
C GLU A 191 -8.11 -4.36 16.79
N ASP A 192 -9.14 -3.53 16.95
CA ASP A 192 -10.52 -3.84 16.54
C ASP A 192 -11.05 -5.18 17.08
N ILE A 193 -10.75 -5.52 18.35
CA ILE A 193 -11.21 -6.79 18.94
C ILE A 193 -12.73 -6.74 19.15
N GLN A 194 -13.45 -7.66 18.51
CA GLN A 194 -14.90 -7.84 18.62
C GLN A 194 -15.22 -9.27 19.07
N GLN A 195 -16.24 -9.40 19.91
CA GLN A 195 -16.78 -10.70 20.34
C GLN A 195 -18.19 -10.84 19.80
N ASP A 196 -18.48 -11.98 19.19
CA ASP A 196 -19.82 -12.39 18.82
C ASP A 196 -20.22 -13.63 19.65
N TYR A 197 -21.25 -13.44 20.47
CA TYR A 197 -21.82 -14.48 21.33
C TYR A 197 -22.97 -15.24 20.65
N ASP A 198 -23.53 -14.70 19.56
CA ASP A 198 -24.75 -15.22 18.91
C ASP A 198 -24.44 -16.22 17.79
N SER A 199 -23.22 -16.18 17.23
CA SER A 199 -22.80 -17.03 16.11
C SER A 199 -21.99 -18.28 16.52
N GLY A 200 -21.71 -18.46 17.83
CA GLY A 200 -20.93 -19.57 18.36
C GLY A 200 -21.72 -20.87 18.56
N LYS A 201 -21.02 -22.00 18.50
CA LYS A 201 -21.52 -23.29 19.04
C LYS A 201 -21.63 -23.21 20.56
N GLU A 202 -22.45 -24.05 21.18
CA GLU A 202 -22.66 -24.07 22.64
C GLU A 202 -21.30 -24.11 23.40
N GLY A 203 -21.03 -23.08 24.20
CA GLY A 203 -19.79 -22.95 24.98
C GLY A 203 -18.61 -22.25 24.28
N VAL A 204 -18.79 -21.73 23.06
CA VAL A 204 -17.76 -21.05 22.25
C VAL A 204 -18.26 -19.67 21.82
N THR A 205 -17.36 -18.69 21.76
CA THR A 205 -17.61 -17.35 21.18
C THR A 205 -16.63 -17.07 20.04
N VAL A 206 -17.09 -16.35 19.03
CA VAL A 206 -16.24 -15.93 17.92
C VAL A 206 -15.55 -14.62 18.32
N VAL A 207 -14.22 -14.60 18.31
CA VAL A 207 -13.42 -13.40 18.53
C VAL A 207 -12.78 -12.98 17.21
N THR A 208 -13.08 -11.77 16.74
CA THR A 208 -12.42 -11.19 15.56
C THR A 208 -11.54 -10.02 15.94
N PHE A 209 -10.44 -9.83 15.25
CA PHE A 209 -9.50 -8.72 15.50
C PHE A 209 -8.65 -8.45 14.26
N ARG A 210 -7.91 -7.33 14.27
CA ARG A 210 -6.92 -6.99 13.26
C ARG A 210 -5.51 -7.01 13.84
N VAL A 211 -4.59 -7.61 13.09
CA VAL A 211 -3.18 -7.70 13.48
C VAL A 211 -2.28 -7.34 12.30
N GLU A 212 -1.11 -6.77 12.60
CA GLU A 212 -0.05 -6.58 11.60
C GLU A 212 0.30 -7.93 10.97
N TYR A 213 0.41 -7.97 9.65
CA TYR A 213 0.50 -9.20 8.89
C TYR A 213 1.76 -10.03 9.24
N ASP A 214 2.86 -9.37 9.61
CA ASP A 214 4.12 -9.97 10.07
C ASP A 214 4.01 -10.61 11.47
N LYS A 215 3.01 -10.22 12.27
CA LYS A 215 2.79 -10.74 13.64
C LYS A 215 1.81 -11.91 13.69
N VAL A 216 1.17 -12.28 12.59
CA VAL A 216 0.14 -13.33 12.54
C VAL A 216 0.68 -14.68 13.03
N GLU A 217 1.81 -15.14 12.49
CA GLU A 217 2.40 -16.43 12.84
C GLU A 217 2.85 -16.49 14.31
N MET A 218 3.38 -15.36 14.82
CA MET A 218 3.77 -15.23 16.23
C MET A 218 2.55 -15.27 17.15
N LEU A 219 1.46 -14.61 16.77
CA LEU A 219 0.20 -14.64 17.53
C LEU A 219 -0.42 -16.04 17.56
N GLU A 220 -0.48 -16.72 16.41
CA GLU A 220 -0.95 -18.10 16.33
C GLU A 220 -0.14 -19.03 17.25
N THR A 221 1.18 -18.88 17.23
CA THR A 221 2.08 -19.68 18.07
C THR A 221 1.90 -19.37 19.55
N ALA A 222 1.77 -18.09 19.91
CA ALA A 222 1.57 -17.67 21.30
C ALA A 222 0.24 -18.16 21.87
N ILE A 223 -0.84 -18.09 21.09
CA ILE A 223 -2.15 -18.62 21.50
C ILE A 223 -2.07 -20.15 21.67
N LYS A 224 -1.53 -20.87 20.69
CA LYS A 224 -1.41 -22.34 20.76
C LYS A 224 -0.53 -22.82 21.92
N ALA A 225 0.51 -22.07 22.27
CA ALA A 225 1.40 -22.42 23.39
C ALA A 225 0.77 -22.20 24.78
N ASN A 226 -0.20 -21.28 24.89
CA ASN A 226 -0.81 -20.90 26.16
C ASN A 226 -2.23 -21.49 26.36
N CYS A 227 -2.82 -22.08 25.33
CA CYS A 227 -4.12 -22.73 25.42
C CYS A 227 -3.97 -24.25 25.60
N SER A 228 -4.78 -24.82 26.50
CA SER A 228 -4.79 -26.26 26.79
C SER A 228 -5.46 -27.12 25.70
N ARG A 229 -6.11 -26.47 24.71
CA ARG A 229 -6.79 -27.08 23.57
C ARG A 229 -6.47 -26.30 22.29
N ASP A 230 -6.59 -26.97 21.15
CA ASP A 230 -6.39 -26.34 19.85
C ASP A 230 -7.53 -25.37 19.53
N ILE A 231 -7.18 -24.18 19.04
CA ILE A 231 -8.12 -23.11 18.69
C ILE A 231 -8.11 -22.99 17.16
N LEU A 232 -9.31 -22.94 16.56
CA LEU A 232 -9.46 -22.78 15.13
C LEU A 232 -9.33 -21.30 14.75
N PHE A 233 -8.45 -21.03 13.77
CA PHE A 233 -8.22 -19.70 13.21
C PHE A 233 -8.91 -19.57 11.86
N TYR A 234 -9.63 -18.48 11.65
CA TYR A 234 -10.21 -18.05 10.38
C TYR A 234 -9.41 -16.87 9.85
N LYS A 235 -8.89 -16.97 8.63
CA LYS A 235 -8.12 -15.91 7.94
C LYS A 235 -8.93 -15.32 6.80
#